data_AF-M0DY02-F1
#
_entry.id   AF-M0DY02-F1
#
_cell.length_a   1.000
_cell.length_b   1.000
_cell.length_c   1.000
_cell.angle_alpha   90.00
_cell.angle_beta   90.00
_cell.angle_gamma   90.00
#
_symmetry.space_group_name_H-M   'P 1'
#
loop_
_entity.id
_entity.type
_entity.pdbx_description
1 polymer ?
#
loop_
_entity_poly.entity_id
_entity_poly.type
_entity_poly.pdbx_seq_one_letter_code
_entity_poly.pdbx_strand_id
1 'polypeptide(L)'
;MGLLVVATFVAVAEIGGKRSAPGRGESGGRYEAVVATLAEFVRTPVVWAVSFVGVTVLIGGSILLGVGSFGIPEGLAGTLVTVAYLLVALLLVGFVFLGAYFATRSRGLGNAHGVAAGTLATGAAFLVLVTVQLVVGVVG
;
A
#
# COMPACT_ATOMS: atom_id res chain seq x y z
N MET A 1 -8.32 17.90 1.21
CA MET A 1 -8.18 16.49 1.63
C MET A 1 -7.02 15.77 0.94
N GLY A 2 -6.95 15.72 -0.41
CA GLY A 2 -5.84 15.04 -1.11
C GLY A 2 -4.43 15.59 -0.83
N LEU A 3 -4.28 16.91 -0.69
CA LEU A 3 -3.00 17.53 -0.34
C LEU A 3 -2.48 17.14 1.05
N LEU A 4 -3.37 16.87 2.01
CA LEU A 4 -2.98 16.39 3.34
C LEU A 4 -2.49 14.95 3.28
N VAL A 5 -3.11 14.10 2.46
CA VAL A 5 -2.65 12.71 2.25
C VAL A 5 -1.29 12.70 1.57
N VAL A 6 -1.10 13.52 0.54
CA VAL A 6 0.20 13.67 -0.15
C VAL A 6 1.26 14.23 0.80
N ALA A 7 0.94 15.27 1.58
CA ALA A 7 1.86 15.84 2.56
C ALA A 7 2.25 14.83 3.65
N THR A 8 1.29 14.02 4.11
CA THR A 8 1.56 12.95 5.09
C THR A 8 2.45 11.88 4.50
N PHE A 9 2.19 11.48 3.25
CA PHE A 9 2.99 10.49 2.53
C PHE A 9 4.43 10.98 2.30
N VAL A 10 4.60 12.24 1.91
CA VAL A 10 5.92 12.88 1.71
C VAL A 10 6.67 13.03 3.03
N ALA A 11 5.99 13.47 4.10
CA ALA A 11 6.61 13.60 5.43
C ALA A 11 7.10 12.25 5.98
N VAL A 12 6.33 11.17 5.76
CA VAL A 12 6.72 9.81 6.14
C VAL A 12 7.88 9.30 5.27
N ALA A 13 7.91 9.63 3.98
CA ALA A 13 9.00 9.26 3.08
C ALA A 13 10.32 9.97 3.42
N GLU A 14 10.29 11.25 3.79
CA GLU A 14 11.50 12.00 4.20
C GLU A 14 12.10 11.50 5.52
N ILE A 15 11.26 11.06 6.46
CA ILE A 15 11.69 10.51 7.74
C ILE A 15 12.39 9.15 7.57
N GLY A 16 12.05 8.38 6.53
CA GLY A 16 12.70 7.10 6.22
C GLY A 16 14.07 7.21 5.54
N GLY A 17 14.40 8.36 4.94
CA GLY A 17 15.59 8.54 4.10
C GLY A 17 16.90 8.85 4.86
N LYS A 18 16.85 9.13 6.16
CA LYS A 18 18.01 9.62 6.91
C LYS A 18 18.69 8.49 7.69
N ARG A 19 19.44 7.62 7.01
CA ARG A 19 20.63 6.91 7.52
C ARG A 19 21.27 6.07 6.42
N SER A 20 22.36 6.57 5.84
CA SER A 20 23.31 5.72 5.10
C SER A 20 24.09 4.90 6.12
N ALA A 21 24.04 3.57 6.00
CA ALA A 21 24.86 2.67 6.80
C ALA A 21 26.31 2.72 6.29
N PRO A 22 27.33 2.96 7.14
CA PRO A 22 28.72 2.84 6.75
C PRO A 22 29.12 1.35 6.71
N GLY A 23 29.78 0.92 5.62
CA GLY A 23 30.56 -0.32 5.61
C GLY A 23 30.16 -1.45 4.64
N ARG A 24 29.60 -1.16 3.46
CA ARG A 24 29.42 -2.21 2.43
C ARG A 24 30.61 -2.25 1.47
N GLY A 25 31.72 -2.81 1.95
CA GLY A 25 32.82 -3.22 1.09
C GLY A 25 32.49 -4.54 0.42
N GLU A 26 31.89 -4.47 -0.78
CA GLU A 26 32.02 -5.44 -1.89
C GLU A 26 31.15 -4.95 -3.05
N SER A 27 31.75 -4.09 -3.86
CA SER A 27 31.16 -3.42 -5.02
C SER A 27 30.96 -4.39 -6.19
N GLY A 28 29.73 -4.54 -6.68
CA GLY A 28 29.48 -5.02 -8.07
C GLY A 28 28.44 -6.11 -8.29
N GLY A 29 27.60 -6.45 -7.31
CA GLY A 29 26.57 -7.48 -7.48
C GLY A 29 25.36 -7.05 -8.32
N ARG A 30 24.78 -7.97 -9.12
CA ARG A 30 23.52 -7.80 -9.88
C ARG A 30 22.36 -7.24 -9.04
N TYR A 31 22.35 -7.57 -7.74
CA TYR A 31 21.38 -7.04 -6.77
C TYR A 31 21.51 -5.53 -6.58
N GLU A 32 22.73 -5.01 -6.45
CA GLU A 32 22.98 -3.59 -6.24
C GLU A 32 22.59 -2.77 -7.48
N ALA A 33 22.85 -3.32 -8.68
CA ALA A 33 22.39 -2.73 -9.93
C ALA A 33 20.85 -2.66 -10.01
N VAL A 34 20.14 -3.74 -9.67
CA VAL A 34 18.67 -3.75 -9.65
C VAL A 34 18.11 -2.78 -8.61
N VAL A 35 18.70 -2.73 -7.42
CA VAL A 35 18.28 -1.79 -6.36
C VAL A 35 18.53 -0.35 -6.77
N ALA A 36 19.66 -0.05 -7.42
CA ALA A 36 19.97 1.29 -7.91
C ALA A 36 18.96 1.74 -8.98
N THR A 37 18.66 0.86 -9.94
CA THR A 37 17.64 1.14 -10.96
C THR A 37 16.26 1.34 -10.33
N LEU A 38 15.83 0.48 -9.40
CA LEU A 38 14.55 0.66 -8.71
C LEU A 38 14.51 1.96 -7.89
N ALA A 39 15.62 2.33 -7.24
CA ALA A 39 15.70 3.55 -6.46
C ALA A 39 15.54 4.81 -7.33
N GLU A 40 16.06 4.78 -8.56
CA GLU A 40 15.89 5.85 -9.53
C GLU A 40 14.41 6.02 -9.93
N PHE A 41 13.72 4.92 -10.24
CA PHE A 41 12.28 4.94 -10.53
C PHE A 41 11.45 5.46 -9.35
N VAL A 42 11.73 4.98 -8.13
CA VAL A 42 11.01 5.38 -6.91
C VAL A 42 11.20 6.86 -6.58
N ARG A 43 12.35 7.45 -6.94
CA ARG A 43 12.63 8.88 -6.71
C ARG A 43 12.00 9.80 -7.76
N THR A 44 11.51 9.26 -8.87
CA THR A 44 10.94 10.06 -9.96
C THR A 44 9.47 10.39 -9.66
N PRO A 45 9.08 11.67 -9.42
CA PRO A 45 7.72 12.02 -9.02
C PRO A 45 6.65 11.65 -10.05
N VAL A 46 7.01 11.69 -11.34
CA VAL A 46 6.12 11.35 -12.46
C VAL A 46 5.68 9.88 -12.38
N VAL A 47 6.56 8.98 -11.94
CA VAL A 47 6.23 7.55 -11.80
C VAL A 47 5.09 7.39 -10.79
N TRP A 48 5.17 8.05 -9.64
CA TRP A 48 4.11 8.02 -8.64
C TRP A 48 2.80 8.61 -9.15
N ALA A 49 2.85 9.73 -9.87
CA ALA A 49 1.65 10.34 -10.44
C ALA A 49 0.95 9.40 -11.43
N VAL A 50 1.70 8.81 -12.37
CA VAL A 50 1.15 7.88 -13.37
C VAL A 50 0.64 6.60 -12.71
N SER A 51 1.39 6.02 -11.77
CA SER A 51 0.95 4.83 -11.02
C SER A 51 -0.31 5.11 -10.23
N PHE A 52 -0.42 6.26 -9.56
CA PHE A 52 -1.61 6.64 -8.80
C PHE A 52 -2.83 6.76 -9.70
N VAL A 53 -2.70 7.47 -10.83
CA VAL A 53 -3.78 7.62 -11.81
C VAL A 53 -4.17 6.24 -12.37
N GLY A 54 -3.20 5.43 -12.77
CA GLY A 54 -3.43 4.09 -13.31
C GLY A 54 -4.17 3.18 -12.33
N VAL A 55 -3.74 3.13 -11.07
CA VAL A 55 -4.41 2.34 -10.01
C VAL A 55 -5.82 2.86 -9.75
N THR A 56 -6.00 4.18 -9.72
CA THR A 56 -7.30 4.81 -9.48
C THR A 56 -8.28 4.51 -10.62
N VAL A 57 -7.83 4.63 -11.87
CA VAL A 57 -8.63 4.29 -13.05
C VAL A 57 -8.93 2.79 -13.09
N LEU A 58 -7.99 1.94 -12.71
CA LEU A 58 -8.19 0.50 -12.68
C LEU A 58 -9.23 0.09 -11.63
N ILE A 59 -9.11 0.57 -10.39
CA ILE A 59 -10.06 0.26 -9.32
C ILE A 59 -11.43 0.91 -9.60
N GLY A 60 -11.42 2.22 -9.87
CA GLY A 60 -12.65 2.98 -10.12
C GLY A 60 -13.37 2.52 -11.39
N GLY A 61 -12.62 2.26 -12.46
CA GLY A 61 -13.15 1.71 -13.70
C GLY A 61 -13.76 0.32 -13.50
N SER A 62 -13.10 -0.56 -12.74
CA SER A 62 -13.66 -1.89 -12.42
C SER A 62 -14.98 -1.79 -11.67
N ILE A 63 -15.10 -0.87 -10.70
CA ILE A 63 -16.35 -0.64 -9.97
C ILE A 63 -17.42 -0.07 -10.89
N LEU A 64 -17.09 0.94 -11.70
CA LEU A 64 -18.03 1.56 -12.63
C LEU A 64 -18.55 0.55 -13.64
N LEU A 65 -17.68 -0.28 -14.22
CA LEU A 65 -18.07 -1.33 -15.16
C LEU A 65 -18.89 -2.43 -14.47
N GLY A 66 -18.59 -2.75 -13.22
CA GLY A 66 -19.29 -3.79 -12.46
C GLY A 66 -20.66 -3.37 -11.92
N VAL A 67 -20.88 -2.08 -11.64
CA VAL A 67 -22.16 -1.56 -11.14
C VAL A 67 -22.98 -0.88 -12.24
N GLY A 68 -22.32 -0.41 -13.29
CA GLY A 68 -22.97 0.29 -14.39
C GLY A 68 -23.73 -0.65 -15.32
N SER A 69 -24.87 -0.19 -15.83
CA SER A 69 -25.70 -0.92 -16.80
C SER A 69 -25.11 -0.79 -18.22
N PHE A 70 -23.89 -1.31 -18.41
CA PHE A 70 -23.16 -1.24 -19.68
C PHE A 70 -23.39 -2.48 -20.57
N GLY A 71 -24.38 -3.32 -20.27
CA GLY A 71 -24.65 -4.57 -21.00
C GLY A 71 -23.58 -5.65 -20.79
N ILE A 72 -22.79 -5.56 -19.73
CA ILE A 72 -21.77 -6.55 -19.36
C ILE A 72 -22.45 -7.76 -18.72
N PRO A 73 -22.02 -9.01 -19.03
CA PRO A 73 -22.56 -10.20 -18.39
C PRO A 73 -22.47 -10.13 -16.86
N GLU A 74 -23.53 -10.51 -16.16
CA GLU A 74 -23.65 -10.39 -14.70
C GLU A 74 -22.50 -11.09 -13.94
N GLY A 75 -22.05 -12.25 -14.43
CA GLY A 75 -20.91 -12.96 -13.85
C GLY A 75 -19.57 -12.19 -13.97
N LEU A 76 -19.42 -11.39 -15.02
CA LEU A 76 -18.23 -10.57 -15.25
C LEU A 76 -18.30 -9.25 -14.44
N ALA A 77 -19.50 -8.69 -14.32
CA ALA A 77 -19.76 -7.52 -13.49
C ALA A 77 -19.44 -7.79 -12.01
N GLY A 78 -19.94 -8.90 -11.44
CA GLY A 78 -19.67 -9.27 -10.05
C GLY A 78 -18.19 -9.56 -9.76
N THR A 79 -17.49 -10.18 -10.71
CA THR A 79 -16.04 -10.45 -10.58
C THR A 79 -15.22 -9.17 -10.65
N LEU A 80 -15.54 -8.22 -11.52
CA LEU A 80 -14.89 -6.90 -11.58
C LEU A 80 -14.98 -6.15 -10.25
N VAL A 81 -16.16 -6.12 -9.62
CA VAL A 81 -16.36 -5.47 -8.32
C VAL A 81 -15.57 -6.19 -7.23
N THR A 82 -15.57 -7.53 -7.23
CA THR A 82 -14.83 -8.33 -6.25
C THR A 82 -13.32 -8.09 -6.36
N VAL A 83 -12.78 -8.07 -7.59
CA VAL A 83 -11.36 -7.74 -7.83
C VAL A 83 -11.04 -6.34 -7.33
N ALA A 84 -11.90 -5.36 -7.59
CA ALA A 84 -11.71 -4.00 -7.08
C ALA A 84 -11.65 -3.98 -5.54
N TYR A 85 -12.55 -4.69 -4.86
CA TYR A 85 -12.51 -4.79 -3.40
C TYR A 85 -11.25 -5.49 -2.88
N LEU A 86 -10.78 -6.54 -3.53
CA LEU A 86 -9.54 -7.22 -3.16
C LEU A 86 -8.32 -6.29 -3.32
N LEU A 87 -8.26 -5.50 -4.38
CA LEU A 87 -7.18 -4.52 -4.58
C LEU A 87 -7.19 -3.43 -3.51
N VAL A 88 -8.37 -2.90 -3.17
CA VAL A 88 -8.52 -1.93 -2.09
C VAL A 88 -8.11 -2.54 -0.75
N ALA A 89 -8.56 -3.76 -0.45
CA ALA A 89 -8.20 -4.47 0.78
C ALA A 89 -6.68 -4.70 0.87
N LEU A 90 -6.04 -5.11 -0.23
CA LEU A 90 -4.60 -5.28 -0.30
C LEU A 90 -3.84 -3.97 -0.05
N LEU A 91 -4.30 -2.86 -0.64
CA LEU A 91 -3.72 -1.54 -0.41
C LEU A 91 -3.83 -1.12 1.06
N LEU A 92 -4.98 -1.34 1.69
CA LEU A 92 -5.19 -1.01 3.10
C LEU A 92 -4.29 -1.85 4.02
N VAL A 93 -4.24 -3.17 3.79
CA VAL A 93 -3.35 -4.07 4.53
C VAL A 93 -1.89 -3.66 4.37
N GLY A 94 -1.46 -3.42 3.13
CA GLY A 94 -0.10 -2.97 2.83
C GLY A 94 0.21 -1.64 3.52
N PHE A 95 -0.69 -0.67 3.45
CA PHE A 95 -0.53 0.64 4.10
C PHE A 95 -0.38 0.53 5.62
N VAL A 96 -1.26 -0.22 6.29
CA VAL A 96 -1.20 -0.42 7.74
C VAL A 96 0.09 -1.13 8.14
N PHE A 97 0.44 -2.21 7.43
CA PHE A 97 1.65 -2.98 7.70
C PHE A 97 2.91 -2.13 7.51
N LEU A 98 3.09 -1.51 6.34
CA LEU A 98 4.27 -0.68 6.04
C LEU A 98 4.34 0.54 6.97
N GLY A 99 3.21 1.16 7.27
CA GLY A 99 3.12 2.29 8.20
C GLY A 99 3.66 1.92 9.58
N ALA A 100 3.19 0.81 10.16
CA ALA A 100 3.66 0.33 11.45
C ALA A 100 5.13 -0.15 11.41
N TYR A 101 5.54 -0.82 10.33
CA TYR A 101 6.92 -1.25 10.12
C TYR A 101 7.89 -0.06 10.08
N PHE A 102 7.61 0.97 9.28
CA PHE A 102 8.49 2.14 9.17
C PHE A 102 8.40 3.03 10.41
N ALA A 103 7.24 3.15 11.06
CA ALA A 103 7.10 3.89 12.31
C ALA A 103 8.00 3.31 13.41
N THR A 104 8.03 1.99 13.57
CA THR A 104 8.91 1.34 14.55
C THR A 104 10.38 1.40 14.16
N ARG A 105 10.69 1.21 12.87
CA ARG A 105 12.07 1.32 12.37
C ARG A 105 12.65 2.73 12.51
N SER A 106 11.84 3.77 12.32
CA SER A 106 12.25 5.17 12.50
C SER A 106 12.68 5.49 13.94
N ARG A 107 12.22 4.70 14.91
CA ARG A 107 12.60 4.81 16.32
C ARG A 107 13.86 4.01 16.69
N GLY A 108 14.56 3.46 15.70
CA GLY A 108 15.80 2.70 15.91
C GLY A 108 15.61 1.25 16.33
N LEU A 109 14.38 0.72 16.28
CA LEU A 109 14.11 -0.69 16.52
C LEU A 109 14.50 -1.54 15.29
N GLY A 110 15.00 -2.75 15.53
CA GLY A 110 15.45 -3.66 14.47
C GLY A 110 14.31 -4.22 13.60
N ASN A 111 14.66 -4.83 12.47
CA ASN A 111 13.69 -5.35 11.48
C ASN A 111 12.65 -6.31 12.07
N ALA A 112 13.03 -7.17 13.03
CA ALA A 112 12.12 -8.11 13.68
C ALA A 112 10.99 -7.40 14.42
N HIS A 113 11.30 -6.31 15.13
CA HIS A 113 10.31 -5.52 15.86
C HIS A 113 9.38 -4.79 14.90
N GLY A 114 9.90 -4.33 13.76
CA GLY A 114 9.07 -3.71 12.73
C GLY A 114 8.08 -4.67 12.08
N VAL A 115 8.52 -5.90 11.78
CA VAL A 115 7.62 -6.93 11.25
C VAL A 115 6.55 -7.29 12.28
N ALA A 116 6.94 -7.48 13.55
CA ALA A 116 6.00 -7.77 14.62
C ALA A 116 4.95 -6.66 14.83
N ALA A 117 5.37 -5.39 14.76
CA ALA A 117 4.45 -4.27 14.84
C ALA A 117 3.52 -4.19 13.63
N GLY A 118 4.05 -4.46 12.43
CA GLY A 118 3.27 -4.53 11.19
C GLY A 118 2.18 -5.60 11.25
N THR A 119 2.54 -6.82 11.67
CA THR A 119 1.56 -7.92 11.79
C THR A 119 0.53 -7.64 12.87
N LEU A 120 0.94 -7.10 14.03
CA LEU A 120 0.03 -6.72 15.11
C LEU A 120 -0.94 -5.63 14.67
N ALA A 121 -0.45 -4.56 14.04
CA ALA A 121 -1.29 -3.46 13.56
C ALA A 121 -2.30 -3.93 12.50
N THR A 122 -1.86 -4.77 11.56
CA THR A 122 -2.73 -5.36 10.53
C THR A 122 -3.79 -6.27 11.16
N GLY A 123 -3.40 -7.12 12.11
CA GLY A 123 -4.33 -7.97 12.85
C GLY A 123 -5.34 -7.17 13.66
N ALA A 124 -4.91 -6.10 14.33
CA ALA A 124 -5.80 -5.20 15.06
C ALA A 124 -6.81 -4.50 14.13
N ALA A 125 -6.37 -4.03 12.96
CA ALA A 125 -7.26 -3.45 11.96
C ALA A 125 -8.31 -4.46 11.47
N PHE A 126 -7.91 -5.73 11.29
CA PHE A 126 -8.82 -6.81 10.93
C PHE A 126 -9.85 -7.10 12.05
N LEU A 127 -9.42 -7.12 13.31
CA LEU A 127 -10.33 -7.27 14.45
C LEU A 127 -11.36 -6.13 14.51
N VAL A 128 -10.94 -4.89 14.27
CA VAL A 128 -11.85 -3.73 14.18
C VAL A 128 -12.85 -3.92 13.05
N LEU A 129 -12.41 -4.35 11.86
CA LEU A 129 -13.29 -4.62 10.73
C LEU A 129 -14.35 -5.67 11.09
N VAL A 130 -13.93 -6.82 11.65
CA VAL A 130 -14.84 -7.89 12.07
C VAL A 130 -15.82 -7.39 13.14
N THR A 131 -15.33 -6.61 14.11
CA THR A 131 -16.19 -6.05 15.17
C THR A 131 -17.26 -5.11 14.60
N VAL A 132 -16.87 -4.21 13.69
CA VAL A 132 -17.80 -3.29 13.01
C VAL A 132 -18.82 -4.09 12.19
N GLN A 133 -18.37 -5.13 11.49
CA GLN A 133 -19.25 -6.00 10.72
C GLN A 133 -20.29 -6.70 11.60
N LEU A 134 -19.89 -7.20 12.77
CA LEU A 134 -20.79 -7.86 13.73
C LEU A 134 -21.80 -6.88 14.33
N VAL A 135 -21.41 -5.63 14.58
CA VAL A 135 -22.29 -4.60 15.16
C VAL A 135 -23.29 -4.05 14.12
N VAL A 136 -22.82 -3.77 12.90
CA VAL A 136 -23.63 -3.11 11.86
C VAL A 136 -24.41 -4.13 11.02
N GLY A 137 -24.01 -5.42 11.00
CA GLY A 137 -24.76 -6.48 10.32
C GLY A 137 -24.70 -6.40 8.80
N VAL A 138 -23.56 -5.99 8.23
CA VAL A 138 -23.43 -5.70 6.77
C VAL A 138 -23.21 -6.97 5.93
N VAL A 139 -23.03 -8.15 6.55
CA VAL A 139 -22.95 -9.42 5.83
C VAL A 139 -24.05 -10.35 6.33
N GLY A 140 -25.17 -10.31 5.63
CA GLY A 140 -26.20 -11.33 5.54
C GLY A 140 -26.47 -11.59 4.07
#